data_AF-A0A2P6F9N7-F1
#
_entry.id   AF-A0A2P6F9N7-F1
#
_cell.length_a   1.000
_cell.length_b   1.000
_cell.length_c   1.000
_cell.angle_alpha   90.00
_cell.angle_beta   90.00
_cell.angle_gamma   90.00
#
_symmetry.space_group_name_H-M   'P 1'
#
loop_
_entity.id
_entity.type
_entity.pdbx_description
1 polymer ?
#
loop_
_entity_poly.entity_id
_entity_poly.type
_entity_poly.pdbx_seq_one_letter_code
_entity_poly.pdbx_strand_id
1 'polypeptide(L)' 'MALTKEQLIEQGLSEEIAENILNQFNNEAKQIREVCKNAKMLYQKKTLLNYLMN' A
#
# COMPACT_ATOMS: atom_id res chain seq x y z
N MET A 1 -10.37 -11.25 -4.17
CA MET A 1 -11.42 -10.90 -3.18
C MET A 1 -10.76 -9.99 -2.15
N ALA A 2 -11.32 -8.82 -1.88
CA ALA A 2 -10.80 -7.96 -0.81
C ALA A 2 -11.29 -8.51 0.54
N LEU A 3 -10.44 -8.50 1.56
CA LEU A 3 -10.84 -8.82 2.93
C LEU A 3 -11.81 -7.75 3.41
N THR A 4 -13.02 -8.13 3.82
CA THR A 4 -14.04 -7.18 4.31
C THR A 4 -14.20 -7.24 5.82
N LYS A 5 -14.81 -6.18 6.37
CA LYS A 5 -15.09 -6.08 7.82
C LYS A 5 -16.03 -7.19 8.25
N GLU A 6 -17.03 -7.49 7.43
CA GLU A 6 -18.02 -8.55 7.65
C GLU A 6 -17.36 -9.91 7.73
N GLN A 7 -16.40 -10.20 6.86
CA GLN A 7 -15.65 -11.48 6.89
C GLN A 7 -14.82 -11.64 8.17
N LEU A 8 -14.29 -10.55 8.71
CA LEU A 8 -13.56 -10.55 9.97
C LEU A 8 -14.50 -10.78 11.16
N ILE A 9 -15.68 -10.17 11.12
CA ILE A 9 -16.73 -10.37 12.13
C ILE A 9 -17.26 -11.82 12.07
N GLU A 10 -17.45 -12.39 10.89
CA GLU A 10 -17.83 -13.79 10.70
C GLU A 10 -16.80 -14.77 11.30
N GLN A 11 -15.54 -14.36 11.42
CA GLN A 11 -14.49 -15.13 12.10
C GLN A 11 -14.46 -14.92 13.62
N GLY A 12 -15.43 -14.20 14.18
CA GLY A 12 -15.58 -13.98 15.62
C GLY A 12 -14.84 -12.77 16.17
N LEU A 13 -14.35 -11.87 15.31
CA LEU A 13 -13.75 -10.62 15.75
C LEU A 13 -14.82 -9.60 16.12
N SER A 14 -14.53 -8.79 17.14
CA SER A 14 -15.38 -7.63 17.43
C SER A 14 -15.30 -6.61 16.29
N GLU A 15 -16.35 -5.81 16.16
CA GLU A 15 -16.43 -4.74 15.18
C GLU A 15 -15.21 -3.78 15.26
N GLU A 16 -14.83 -3.40 16.49
CA GLU A 16 -13.68 -2.54 16.76
C GLU A 16 -12.36 -3.19 16.29
N ILE A 17 -12.16 -4.48 16.57
CA ILE A 17 -10.94 -5.19 16.18
C ILE A 17 -10.87 -5.34 14.67
N ALA A 18 -11.99 -5.70 14.02
CA ALA A 18 -12.07 -5.82 12.57
C ALA A 18 -11.75 -4.49 11.87
N GLU A 19 -12.27 -3.38 12.41
CA GLU A 19 -12.01 -2.05 11.87
C GLU A 19 -10.56 -1.61 12.06
N ASN A 20 -9.97 -1.89 13.22
CA ASN A 20 -8.56 -1.61 13.48
C ASN A 20 -7.64 -2.38 12.53
N ILE A 21 -7.92 -3.68 12.28
CA ILE A 21 -7.14 -4.50 11.34
C ILE A 21 -7.20 -3.90 9.93
N LEU A 22 -8.40 -3.57 9.44
CA LEU A 22 -8.55 -3.01 8.10
C LEU A 22 -7.87 -1.65 7.96
N ASN A 23 -7.94 -0.81 8.99
CA ASN A 23 -7.29 0.50 9.00
C ASN A 23 -5.77 0.37 8.97
N GLN A 24 -5.19 -0.54 9.76
CA GLN A 24 -3.75 -0.83 9.74
C GLN A 24 -3.31 -1.33 8.36
N PHE A 25 -4.01 -2.33 7.82
CA PHE A 25 -3.72 -2.89 6.51
C PHE A 25 -3.78 -1.84 5.40
N ASN A 26 -4.82 -0.99 5.41
CA ASN A 26 -4.97 0.08 4.41
C ASN A 26 -3.87 1.14 4.51
N ASN A 27 -3.45 1.49 5.74
CA ASN A 27 -2.37 2.43 5.97
C ASN A 27 -1.03 1.88 5.47
N GLU A 28 -0.69 0.63 5.78
CA GLU A 28 0.52 -0.03 5.28
C GLU A 28 0.52 -0.12 3.75
N ALA A 29 -0.60 -0.55 3.16
CA ALA A 29 -0.75 -0.61 1.72
C ALA A 29 -0.59 0.77 1.05
N LYS A 30 -1.06 1.84 1.69
CA LYS A 30 -0.85 3.22 1.21
C LYS A 30 0.63 3.59 1.23
N GLN A 31 1.35 3.33 2.33
CA GLN A 31 2.77 3.62 2.45
C GLN A 31 3.60 2.87 1.40
N ILE A 32 3.32 1.58 1.18
CA ILE A 32 4.01 0.77 0.16
C ILE A 32 3.79 1.37 -1.25
N ARG A 33 2.55 1.76 -1.57
CA ARG A 33 2.23 2.40 -2.87
C ARG A 33 3.02 3.70 -3.07
N GLU A 34 3.15 4.52 -2.04
CA GLU A 34 3.92 5.77 -2.09
C GLU A 34 5.42 5.50 -2.30
N VAL A 35 6.00 4.53 -1.57
CA VAL A 35 7.39 4.11 -1.75
C VAL A 35 7.64 3.60 -3.18
N CYS A 36 6.78 2.73 -3.69
CA CYS A 36 6.91 2.22 -5.06
C CYS A 36 6.79 3.32 -6.11
N LYS A 37 5.88 4.29 -5.92
CA LYS A 37 5.74 5.45 -6.80
C LYS A 37 7.02 6.29 -6.81
N ASN A 38 7.58 6.57 -5.63
CA ASN A 38 8.81 7.33 -5.49
C ASN A 38 10.01 6.60 -6.12
N ALA A 39 10.14 5.29 -5.88
CA ALA A 39 11.19 4.47 -6.49
C ALA A 39 11.11 4.49 -8.02
N LYS A 40 9.90 4.37 -8.59
CA LYS A 40 9.69 4.45 -10.04
C LYS A 40 10.10 5.81 -10.61
N MET A 41 9.73 6.90 -9.94
CA MET A 41 10.12 8.26 -10.37
C MET A 41 11.64 8.46 -10.33
N LEU A 42 12.30 8.00 -9.25
CA LEU A 42 13.75 8.09 -9.12
C LEU A 42 14.46 7.27 -10.22
N TYR A 43 13.97 6.07 -10.51
CA TYR A 43 14.50 5.24 -11.59
C TYR A 43 14.36 5.93 -12.95
N GLN A 44 13.17 6.45 -13.27
CA GLN A 44 12.93 7.19 -14.52
C GLN A 44 13.84 8.41 -14.66
N LYS A 45 14.00 9.19 -13.58
CA LYS A 45 14.90 10.35 -13.56
C LYS A 45 16.35 9.96 -13.83
N LYS A 46 16.83 8.87 -13.20
CA LYS A 46 18.20 8.37 -13.41
C LYS A 46 18.41 7.91 -14.85
N THR A 47 17.46 7.17 -15.42
CA THR A 47 17.54 6.71 -16.81
C THR A 47 17.57 7.88 -17.79
N LEU A 48 16.75 8.91 -17.57
CA LEU A 48 16.74 10.11 -18.39
C LEU A 48 18.09 10.86 -18.32
N LEU A 49 18.63 11.05 -17.11
CA LEU A 49 19.95 11.67 -16.93
C LEU A 49 21.06 10.91 -17.66
N ASN A 50 21.07 9.58 -17.57
CA ASN A 50 22.05 8.76 -18.28
C ASN A 50 21.92 8.88 -19.81
N TYR A 51 20.72 9.09 -20.34
CA TYR A 51 20.53 9.31 -21.77
C TYR A 51 21.03 10.68 -22.22
N LEU A 52 20.81 11.73 -21.42
CA LEU A 52 21.21 13.11 -21.76
C LEU A 52 22.72 13.36 -21.63
N MET A 53 23.43 12.53 -20.88
CA MET A 53 24.87 12.65 -20.65
C MET A 53 25.74 11.83 -21.62
N ASN A 54 25.12 10.97 -22.42
CA ASN A 54 25.78 10.23 -23.50
C ASN A 54 25.43 10.85 -24.86
#